data_AF-A0A947NYD7-F1
#
_entry.id   AF-A0A947NYD7-F1
#
_cell.length_a   1.000
_cell.length_b   1.000
_cell.length_c   1.000
_cell.angle_alpha   90.00
_cell.angle_beta   90.00
_cell.angle_gamma   90.00
#
_symmetry.space_group_name_H-M   'P 1'
#
loop_
_entity.id
_entity.type
_entity.pdbx_description
1 polymer ?
#
loop_
_entity_poly.entity_id
_entity_poly.type
_entity_poly.pdbx_seq_one_letter_code
_entity_poly.pdbx_strand_id
1 'polypeptide(L)'
;MKKLLLIMPILLALVFTGAMCSSTSDTNTNSATVNSPANLNEAIGNELCKDTATSKSLSYDDAKEIAESSDCVSEGNLKTTHMCNENTGTWWIDLDIKKEGCSPACVINVNDKTAEINWMCTGLISE
;
A
#
# COMPACT_ATOMS: atom_id res chain seq x y z
N MET A 1 -31.62 3.18 -40.76
CA MET A 1 -31.87 4.43 -41.53
C MET A 1 -31.61 5.61 -40.61
N LYS A 2 -30.85 6.62 -41.10
CA LYS A 2 -30.47 7.92 -40.49
C LYS A 2 -29.50 7.80 -39.29
N LYS A 3 -28.17 7.83 -39.46
CA LYS A 3 -27.32 9.02 -39.74
C LYS A 3 -27.83 10.28 -39.04
N LEU A 4 -27.22 10.67 -37.91
CA LEU A 4 -26.66 12.00 -37.76
C LEU A 4 -25.56 12.01 -36.69
N LEU A 5 -24.50 12.73 -37.03
CA LEU A 5 -23.16 12.72 -36.46
C LEU A 5 -22.84 14.21 -36.26
N LEU A 6 -22.60 14.66 -35.02
CA LEU A 6 -22.04 15.98 -34.68
C LEU A 6 -21.33 15.83 -33.32
N ILE A 7 -20.07 15.38 -33.26
CA ILE A 7 -18.85 16.21 -33.16
C ILE A 7 -19.07 17.64 -32.63
N MET A 8 -18.63 17.90 -31.40
CA MET A 8 -18.11 19.21 -30.96
C MET A 8 -17.04 18.99 -29.88
N PRO A 9 -15.74 19.09 -30.22
CA PRO A 9 -14.67 19.11 -29.25
C PRO A 9 -14.54 20.54 -28.71
N ILE A 10 -14.93 20.76 -27.46
CA ILE A 10 -14.60 22.03 -26.78
C ILE A 10 -13.21 21.86 -26.18
N LEU A 11 -12.22 22.25 -26.98
CA LEU A 11 -10.93 22.70 -26.48
C LEU A 11 -11.18 23.89 -25.54
N LEU A 12 -10.88 23.73 -24.26
CA LEU A 12 -10.49 24.87 -23.45
C LEU A 12 -9.15 24.56 -22.79
N ALA A 13 -8.10 24.99 -23.48
CA ALA A 13 -6.75 25.04 -22.96
C ALA A 13 -6.72 26.02 -21.78
N LEU A 14 -6.57 25.50 -20.55
CA LEU A 14 -6.11 26.30 -19.44
C LEU A 14 -4.58 26.32 -19.45
N VAL A 15 -4.09 27.54 -19.49
CA VAL A 15 -2.75 27.96 -19.81
C VAL A 15 -1.85 27.70 -18.60
N PHE A 16 -0.71 27.05 -18.85
CA PHE A 16 0.39 26.91 -17.91
C PHE A 16 0.96 28.28 -17.52
N THR A 17 1.04 28.55 -16.22
CA THR A 17 1.97 29.52 -15.62
C THR A 17 2.59 28.85 -14.40
N GLY A 18 3.81 28.31 -14.49
CA GLY A 18 5.03 28.89 -13.88
C GLY A 18 5.07 28.62 -12.36
N ALA A 19 6.08 27.98 -11.75
CA ALA A 19 7.51 28.13 -11.95
C ALA A 19 8.30 26.88 -11.50
N MET A 20 9.38 26.58 -12.22
CA MET A 20 10.46 25.69 -11.80
C MET A 20 11.40 26.44 -10.84
N CYS A 21 11.78 25.80 -9.73
CA CYS A 21 13.07 26.00 -9.10
C CYS A 21 13.67 24.61 -8.85
N SER A 22 14.68 24.25 -9.64
CA SER A 22 15.60 23.14 -9.35
C SER A 22 16.83 23.70 -8.65
N SER A 23 17.22 23.07 -7.55
CA SER A 23 18.58 23.17 -7.01
C SER A 23 19.14 21.75 -6.90
N THR A 24 20.30 21.57 -7.52
CA THR A 24 21.11 20.36 -7.63
C THR A 24 21.86 20.05 -6.33
N SER A 25 21.97 18.75 -5.98
CA SER A 25 23.21 17.95 -5.82
C SER A 25 24.53 18.70 -5.55
N ASP A 26 25.47 18.32 -4.68
CA ASP A 26 25.84 17.05 -4.02
C ASP A 26 26.77 17.36 -2.81
N THR A 27 26.94 16.42 -1.87
CA THR A 27 28.30 16.07 -1.36
C THR A 27 28.33 14.66 -0.77
N ASN A 28 28.85 13.73 -1.57
CA ASN A 28 29.88 12.73 -1.24
C ASN A 28 30.33 12.62 0.23
N THR A 29 30.23 11.43 0.83
CA THR A 29 31.19 10.98 1.85
C THR A 29 31.34 9.45 1.78
N ASN A 30 32.50 9.00 1.32
CA ASN A 30 33.00 7.65 1.57
C ASN A 30 33.28 7.50 3.08
N SER A 31 32.77 6.47 3.76
CA SER A 31 33.59 5.61 4.63
C SER A 31 32.77 4.62 5.46
N ALA A 32 33.37 3.44 5.56
CA ALA A 32 33.12 2.32 6.44
C ALA A 32 32.40 2.59 7.78
N THR A 33 31.46 1.68 8.06
CA THR A 33 31.17 1.01 9.34
C THR A 33 31.32 1.84 10.61
N VAL A 34 30.21 2.17 11.30
CA VAL A 34 30.04 2.10 12.78
C VAL A 34 28.59 2.50 13.14
N ASN A 35 27.90 1.55 13.78
CA ASN A 35 26.85 1.65 14.80
C ASN A 35 25.72 2.69 14.71
N SER A 36 24.51 2.14 14.69
CA SER A 36 23.22 2.74 15.04
C SER A 36 23.29 3.85 16.10
N PRO A 37 22.69 5.03 15.82
CA PRO A 37 22.13 5.88 16.85
C PRO A 37 20.61 5.66 16.91
N ALA A 38 20.15 5.05 18.00
CA ALA A 38 18.77 5.14 18.44
C ALA A 38 18.44 6.63 18.65
N ASN A 39 17.64 7.19 17.74
CA ASN A 39 17.20 8.57 17.76
C ASN A 39 15.85 8.63 18.48
N LEU A 40 15.83 9.33 19.61
CA LEU A 40 14.67 9.65 20.44
C LEU A 40 13.68 10.57 19.72
N ASN A 41 12.93 10.01 18.76
CA ASN A 41 11.63 10.51 18.28
C ASN A 41 10.63 9.35 18.09
N GLU A 42 10.73 8.33 18.92
CA GLU A 42 9.98 7.08 18.80
C GLU A 42 8.75 7.10 19.72
N ALA A 43 7.82 8.03 19.44
CA ALA A 43 6.53 8.12 20.15
C ALA A 43 5.31 8.21 19.23
N ILE A 44 5.46 8.03 17.92
CA ILE A 44 4.41 7.61 16.97
C ILE A 44 5.11 6.75 15.91
N GLY A 45 5.34 5.48 16.24
CA GLY A 45 6.06 4.55 15.36
C GLY A 45 5.17 4.14 14.20
N ASN A 46 5.33 4.77 13.05
CA ASN A 46 4.78 4.27 11.80
C ASN A 46 5.60 3.05 11.36
N GLU A 47 5.21 1.85 11.80
CA GLU A 47 5.81 0.60 11.31
C GLU A 47 5.82 0.61 9.77
N LEU A 48 6.96 0.26 9.16
CA LEU A 48 7.17 0.39 7.73
C LEU A 48 7.40 -0.98 7.11
N CYS A 49 6.63 -1.33 6.08
CA CYS A 49 6.91 -2.50 5.26
C CYS A 49 7.68 -2.09 4.02
N LYS A 50 8.81 -2.75 3.77
CA LYS A 50 9.66 -2.49 2.61
C LYS A 50 9.70 -3.71 1.70
N ASP A 51 9.44 -3.51 0.42
CA ASP A 51 9.69 -4.53 -0.59
C ASP A 51 11.20 -4.62 -0.86
N THR A 52 11.77 -5.80 -0.62
CA THR A 52 13.20 -6.07 -0.86
C THR A 52 13.59 -6.01 -2.34
N ALA A 53 12.67 -6.32 -3.27
CA ALA A 53 12.93 -6.34 -4.70
C ALA A 53 12.92 -4.93 -5.31
N THR A 54 11.99 -4.07 -4.90
CA THR A 54 11.81 -2.74 -5.48
C THR A 54 12.32 -1.59 -4.60
N SER A 55 12.64 -1.88 -3.34
CA SER A 55 12.96 -0.90 -2.29
C SER A 55 11.83 0.11 -2.00
N LYS A 56 10.63 -0.07 -2.53
CA LYS A 56 9.45 0.72 -2.16
C LYS A 56 9.01 0.36 -0.74
N SER A 57 8.34 1.30 -0.08
CA SER A 57 7.80 1.10 1.26
C SER A 57 6.38 1.66 1.43
N LEU A 58 5.70 1.17 2.47
CA LEU A 58 4.36 1.60 2.88
C LEU A 58 4.27 1.51 4.40
N SER A 59 3.82 2.58 5.06
CA SER A 59 3.60 2.52 6.50
C SER A 59 2.37 1.67 6.83
N TYR A 60 2.29 1.13 8.04
CA TYR A 60 1.11 0.41 8.50
C TYR A 60 -0.13 1.30 8.49
N ASP A 61 -0.02 2.57 8.91
CA ASP A 61 -1.16 3.50 8.92
C ASP A 61 -1.70 3.73 7.51
N ASP A 62 -0.82 3.97 6.52
CA ASP A 62 -1.23 4.11 5.12
C ASP A 62 -1.82 2.80 4.58
N ALA A 63 -1.24 1.65 4.94
CA ALA A 63 -1.76 0.34 4.52
C ALA A 63 -3.14 0.06 5.10
N LYS A 64 -3.37 0.47 6.35
CA LYS A 64 -4.66 0.37 7.01
C LYS A 64 -5.69 1.29 6.35
N GLU A 65 -5.34 2.53 6.02
CA GLU A 65 -6.23 3.44 5.28
C GLU A 65 -6.63 2.87 3.91
N ILE A 66 -5.66 2.27 3.18
CA ILE A 66 -5.94 1.58 1.92
C ILE A 66 -6.91 0.41 2.15
N ALA A 67 -6.69 -0.40 3.19
CA ALA A 67 -7.56 -1.53 3.52
C ALA A 67 -8.99 -1.09 3.88
N GLU A 68 -9.13 -0.04 4.70
CA GLU A 68 -10.42 0.56 5.09
C GLU A 68 -11.18 1.16 3.90
N SER A 69 -10.45 1.59 2.87
CA SER A 69 -11.02 2.14 1.63
C SER A 69 -11.28 1.08 0.54
N SER A 70 -11.02 -0.19 0.82
CA SER A 70 -11.12 -1.29 -0.13
C SER A 70 -12.29 -2.24 0.16
N ASP A 71 -12.50 -3.20 -0.72
CA ASP A 71 -13.50 -4.26 -0.53
C ASP A 71 -13.16 -5.20 0.65
N CYS A 72 -11.96 -5.11 1.24
CA CYS A 72 -11.63 -5.91 2.42
C CYS A 72 -12.63 -5.69 3.58
N VAL A 73 -13.12 -4.47 3.75
CA VAL A 73 -14.04 -4.13 4.86
C VAL A 73 -15.51 -4.37 4.54
N SER A 74 -15.86 -4.78 3.31
CA SER A 74 -17.25 -5.14 3.00
C SER A 74 -17.67 -6.45 3.65
N GLU A 75 -16.70 -7.34 3.93
CA GLU A 75 -16.94 -8.67 4.51
C GLU A 75 -16.77 -8.70 6.05
N GLY A 76 -16.01 -7.76 6.62
CA GLY A 76 -15.81 -7.63 8.07
C GLY A 76 -14.77 -6.60 8.47
N ASN A 77 -14.59 -6.39 9.77
CA ASN A 77 -13.67 -5.37 10.29
C ASN A 77 -12.21 -5.83 10.23
N LEU A 78 -11.27 -4.89 10.07
CA LEU A 78 -9.85 -5.14 10.28
C LEU A 78 -9.55 -5.36 11.76
N LYS A 79 -8.66 -6.32 12.06
CA LYS A 79 -8.06 -6.48 13.40
C LYS A 79 -6.83 -5.58 13.53
N THR A 80 -6.34 -5.49 14.76
CA THR A 80 -5.04 -4.84 15.03
C THR A 80 -3.85 -5.75 14.72
N THR A 81 -4.06 -7.06 14.52
CA THR A 81 -2.99 -8.00 14.17
C THR A 81 -2.61 -7.81 12.71
N HIS A 82 -1.33 -7.56 12.48
CA HIS A 82 -0.78 -7.30 11.17
C HIS A 82 0.67 -7.79 11.07
N MET A 83 1.16 -7.96 9.84
CA MET A 83 2.51 -8.41 9.54
C MET A 83 2.96 -7.90 8.18
N CYS A 84 4.19 -7.42 8.08
CA CYS A 84 4.85 -7.16 6.81
C CYS A 84 5.53 -8.42 6.28
N ASN A 85 5.33 -8.72 5.01
CA ASN A 85 6.13 -9.67 4.25
C ASN A 85 7.01 -8.92 3.25
N GLU A 86 8.23 -8.58 3.66
CA GLU A 86 9.19 -7.81 2.86
C GLU A 86 9.66 -8.53 1.59
N ASN A 87 9.59 -9.87 1.57
CA ASN A 87 9.99 -10.68 0.40
C ASN A 87 9.01 -10.52 -0.77
N THR A 88 7.75 -10.23 -0.46
CA THR A 88 6.68 -10.05 -1.46
C THR A 88 6.20 -8.60 -1.54
N GLY A 89 6.69 -7.74 -0.64
CA GLY A 89 6.24 -6.35 -0.56
C GLY A 89 4.75 -6.26 -0.22
N THR A 90 4.29 -7.00 0.79
CA THR A 90 2.87 -6.99 1.17
C THR A 90 2.66 -6.79 2.67
N TRP A 91 1.71 -5.95 3.03
CA TRP A 91 1.10 -5.95 4.36
C TRP A 91 -0.02 -6.97 4.43
N TRP A 92 -0.11 -7.67 5.56
CA TRP A 92 -1.19 -8.57 5.91
C TRP A 92 -1.85 -8.05 7.17
N ILE A 93 -3.14 -7.73 7.09
CA ILE A 93 -3.94 -7.28 8.24
C ILE A 93 -5.09 -8.27 8.42
N ASP A 94 -5.16 -8.93 9.57
CA ASP A 94 -6.17 -9.96 9.78
C ASP A 94 -7.58 -9.36 9.75
N LEU A 95 -8.55 -10.13 9.27
CA LEU A 95 -9.96 -9.76 9.28
C LEU A 95 -10.71 -10.45 10.43
N ASP A 96 -11.66 -9.73 11.04
CA ASP A 96 -12.58 -10.26 12.03
C ASP A 96 -13.81 -10.88 11.38
N ILE A 97 -13.56 -11.96 10.63
CA ILE A 97 -14.58 -12.73 9.91
C ILE A 97 -14.43 -14.19 10.31
N LYS A 98 -15.55 -14.83 10.65
CA LYS A 98 -15.60 -16.26 10.93
C LYS A 98 -16.03 -17.01 9.67
N LYS A 99 -15.09 -17.76 9.09
CA LYS A 99 -15.36 -18.71 8.01
C LYS A 99 -14.64 -20.01 8.32
N GLU A 100 -15.39 -21.11 8.36
CA GLU A 100 -14.87 -22.40 8.77
C GLU A 100 -13.70 -22.83 7.89
N GLY A 101 -12.60 -23.30 8.51
CA GLY A 101 -11.37 -23.70 7.83
C GLY A 101 -10.52 -22.55 7.28
N CYS A 102 -10.90 -21.28 7.46
CA CYS A 102 -10.22 -20.12 6.89
C CYS A 102 -9.66 -19.18 7.96
N SER A 103 -8.59 -18.47 7.61
CA SER A 103 -7.98 -17.42 8.43
C SER A 103 -7.79 -16.18 7.55
N PRO A 104 -8.83 -15.36 7.34
CA PRO A 104 -8.77 -14.30 6.35
C PRO A 104 -7.90 -13.11 6.79
N ALA A 105 -7.19 -12.53 5.82
CA ALA A 105 -6.46 -11.27 5.96
C ALA A 105 -6.68 -10.38 4.74
N CYS A 106 -6.70 -9.07 4.93
CA CYS A 106 -6.56 -8.10 3.86
C CYS A 106 -5.07 -7.97 3.52
N VAL A 107 -4.71 -8.24 2.27
CA VAL A 107 -3.34 -8.17 1.76
C VAL A 107 -3.19 -6.92 0.92
N ILE A 108 -2.28 -6.05 1.31
CA ILE A 108 -2.03 -4.77 0.64
C ILE A 108 -0.65 -4.82 -0.01
N ASN A 109 -0.59 -4.58 -1.31
CA ASN A 109 0.67 -4.55 -2.04
C ASN A 109 1.35 -3.18 -1.90
N VAL A 110 2.60 -3.20 -1.43
CA VAL A 110 3.42 -2.00 -1.17
C VAL A 110 3.71 -1.22 -2.45
N ASN A 111 3.75 -1.86 -3.62
CA ASN A 111 4.23 -1.27 -4.86
C ASN A 111 3.19 -0.47 -5.63
N ASP A 112 1.98 -1.00 -5.71
CA ASP A 112 0.85 -0.48 -6.50
C ASP A 112 -0.34 -0.07 -5.63
N LYS A 113 -0.28 -0.32 -4.31
CA LYS A 113 -1.27 0.09 -3.32
C LYS A 113 -2.64 -0.55 -3.52
N THR A 114 -2.71 -1.75 -4.11
CA THR A 114 -3.95 -2.53 -4.20
C THR A 114 -4.16 -3.37 -2.94
N ALA A 115 -5.43 -3.62 -2.59
CA ALA A 115 -5.82 -4.47 -1.47
C ALA A 115 -6.78 -5.58 -1.90
N GLU A 116 -6.55 -6.80 -1.41
CA GLU A 116 -7.40 -7.96 -1.69
C GLU A 116 -7.50 -8.89 -0.48
N ILE A 117 -8.61 -9.62 -0.35
CA ILE A 117 -8.78 -10.60 0.73
C ILE A 117 -8.06 -11.91 0.36
N ASN A 118 -7.11 -12.33 1.20
CA ASN A 118 -6.59 -13.69 1.19
C ASN A 118 -7.25 -14.52 2.28
N TRP A 119 -8.03 -15.51 1.89
CA TRP A 119 -8.82 -16.32 2.83
C TRP A 119 -8.01 -17.38 3.59
N MET A 120 -6.82 -17.75 3.10
CA MET A 120 -5.96 -18.80 3.68
C MET A 120 -6.74 -20.04 4.17
N CYS A 121 -7.67 -20.54 3.36
CA CYS A 121 -8.49 -21.68 3.73
C CYS A 121 -7.69 -22.97 3.65
N THR A 122 -7.77 -23.79 4.70
CA THR A 122 -7.31 -25.18 4.70
C THR A 122 -8.53 -26.09 4.69
N GLY A 123 -8.51 -27.12 3.83
CA GLY A 123 -9.66 -27.99 3.64
C GLY A 123 -9.98 -28.77 4.91
N LEU A 124 -11.18 -28.57 5.45
CA LEU A 124 -11.86 -29.65 6.15
C LEU A 124 -12.02 -30.78 5.14
N ILE A 125 -11.24 -31.85 5.31
CA ILE A 125 -11.58 -33.13 4.72
C ILE A 125 -12.81 -33.60 5.51
N SER A 126 -14.00 -33.24 5.05
CA SER A 126 -15.22 -33.92 5.48
C SER A 126 -15.24 -35.29 4.80
N GLU A 127 -14.95 -36.35 5.58
CA GLU A 127 -15.36 -37.72 5.25
C GLU A 127 -16.88 -37.88 5.35
#